data_AF-A0A937Z2I5-F1
#
_entry.id   AF-A0A937Z2I5-F1
#
_cell.length_a   1.000
_cell.length_b   1.000
_cell.length_c   1.000
_cell.angle_alpha   90.00
_cell.angle_beta   90.00
_cell.angle_gamma   90.00
#
_symmetry.space_group_name_H-M   'P 1'
#
loop_
_entity.id
_entity.type
_entity.pdbx_description
1 polymer ?
#
loop_
_entity_poly.entity_id
_entity_poly.type
_entity_poly.pdbx_seq_one_letter_code
_entity_poly.pdbx_strand_id
1 'polypeptide(L)'
;MLGFLTLFAGTHPSLAAQEGPPFPRIANCYAVQLTPHSTPEDLDEIAQWDLLIGGVWANWGDAESVRRVRENLQAVRERNPHIIILDFSSSAPYADPKDASFPATGWLLQPDGSRIEGWPGTQMINLTQPAVIDWLAARSVASVRER
;
A
#
# COMPACT_ATOMS: atom_id res chain seq x y z
N MET A 1 45.50 38.60 17.04
CA MET A 1 45.38 37.18 16.65
C MET A 1 43.88 36.86 16.62
N LEU A 2 43.23 37.00 15.47
CA LEU A 2 41.83 36.61 15.25
C LEU A 2 41.84 35.22 14.61
N GLY A 3 41.33 34.22 15.32
CA GLY A 3 41.15 32.86 14.82
C GLY A 3 39.76 32.69 14.23
N PHE A 4 39.68 32.56 12.91
CA PHE A 4 38.55 32.02 12.18
C PHE A 4 38.35 30.55 12.60
N LEU A 5 37.13 30.16 12.99
CA LEU A 5 36.74 28.75 13.06
C LEU A 5 35.71 28.46 11.97
N THR A 6 36.20 27.79 10.93
CA THR A 6 35.44 27.25 9.81
C THR A 6 34.58 26.09 10.32
N LEU A 7 33.24 26.21 10.26
CA LEU A 7 32.37 25.05 10.40
C LEU A 7 32.53 24.17 9.16
N PHE A 8 33.10 22.99 9.34
CA PHE A 8 33.06 21.94 8.33
C PHE A 8 31.61 21.47 8.15
N ALA A 9 31.15 21.52 6.90
CA ALA A 9 29.99 20.80 6.43
C ALA A 9 30.21 19.31 6.69
N GLY A 10 29.58 18.80 7.75
CA GLY A 10 29.44 17.38 7.98
C GLY A 10 28.47 16.84 6.93
N THR A 11 29.03 16.12 5.97
CA THR A 11 28.31 15.21 5.08
C THR A 11 27.30 14.40 5.89
N HIS A 12 26.01 14.54 5.60
CA HIS A 12 25.00 13.63 6.11
C HIS A 12 25.42 12.20 5.77
N PRO A 13 25.70 11.33 6.76
CA PRO A 13 25.87 9.92 6.47
C PRO A 13 24.56 9.44 5.84
N SER A 14 24.68 8.79 4.68
CA SER A 14 23.61 8.01 4.07
C SER A 14 22.94 7.18 5.17
N LEU A 15 21.60 7.25 5.26
CA LEU A 15 20.72 6.43 6.10
C LEU A 15 20.75 4.95 5.65
N ALA A 16 21.94 4.40 5.40
CA ALA A 16 22.15 2.98 5.27
C ALA A 16 21.87 2.36 6.65
N ALA A 17 20.67 1.75 6.76
CA ALA A 17 20.28 0.80 7.80
C ALA A 17 20.90 1.07 9.18
N GLN A 18 20.37 2.04 9.93
CA GLN A 18 20.51 1.96 11.39
C GLN A 18 19.99 0.60 11.81
N GLU A 19 20.82 -0.22 12.47
CA GLU A 19 20.39 -1.47 13.08
C GLU A 19 19.22 -1.12 13.99
N GLY A 20 18.02 -1.48 13.53
CA GLY A 20 16.78 -1.24 14.24
C GLY A 20 16.70 -2.04 15.54
N PRO A 21 15.58 -1.97 16.26
CA PRO A 21 15.36 -2.86 17.40
C PRO A 21 15.60 -4.34 17.00
N PRO A 22 15.95 -5.23 17.94
CA PRO A 22 16.27 -6.64 17.66
C PRO A 22 15.05 -7.48 17.22
N PHE A 23 13.94 -6.83 16.89
CA PHE A 23 12.68 -7.43 16.46
C PHE A 23 12.12 -6.69 15.24
N PRO A 24 11.36 -7.37 14.36
CA PRO A 24 10.75 -6.74 13.19
C PRO A 24 9.78 -5.61 13.55
N ARG A 25 9.85 -4.51 12.82
CA ARG A 25 8.93 -3.37 12.87
C ARG A 25 7.79 -3.63 11.89
N ILE A 26 6.60 -3.89 12.42
CA ILE A 26 5.41 -4.22 11.64
C ILE A 26 4.38 -3.11 11.80
N ALA A 27 3.87 -2.59 10.68
CA ALA A 27 2.79 -1.62 10.65
C ALA A 27 1.60 -2.15 9.85
N ASN A 28 0.39 -1.93 10.37
CA ASN A 28 -0.85 -2.01 9.59
C ASN A 28 -1.41 -0.60 9.50
N CYS A 29 -1.05 0.11 8.43
CA CYS A 29 -1.33 1.53 8.30
C CYS A 29 -1.96 1.88 6.96
N TYR A 30 -3.23 2.27 7.02
CA TYR A 30 -3.99 2.75 5.88
C TYR A 30 -3.72 4.22 5.54
N ALA A 31 -3.24 4.99 6.54
CA ALA A 31 -3.01 6.42 6.43
C ALA A 31 -1.65 6.79 5.82
N VAL A 32 -0.69 5.87 5.82
CA VAL A 32 0.68 6.10 5.34
C VAL A 32 0.78 6.15 3.79
N GLN A 33 -0.37 6.07 3.08
CA GLN A 33 -0.58 6.51 1.70
C GLN A 33 0.63 6.39 0.74
N LEU A 34 1.13 5.17 0.51
CA LEU A 34 1.91 4.87 -0.69
C LEU A 34 1.01 4.98 -1.93
N THR A 35 0.96 6.18 -2.48
CA THR A 35 0.04 6.63 -3.52
C THR A 35 0.81 7.37 -4.62
N PRO A 36 0.16 7.79 -5.73
CA PRO A 36 0.82 8.63 -6.73
C PRO A 36 1.25 10.01 -6.20
N HIS A 37 0.76 10.39 -5.03
CA HIS A 37 0.95 11.71 -4.42
C HIS A 37 1.84 11.66 -3.17
N SER A 38 2.39 10.49 -2.82
CA SER A 38 3.31 10.38 -1.69
C SER A 38 4.47 11.38 -1.84
N THR A 39 4.72 12.09 -0.76
CA THR A 39 5.85 12.99 -0.60
C THR A 39 7.11 12.20 -0.25
N PRO A 40 8.32 12.75 -0.44
CA PRO A 40 9.56 12.13 0.02
C PRO A 40 9.52 11.73 1.50
N GLU A 41 8.88 12.56 2.34
CA GLU A 41 8.71 12.32 3.77
C GLU A 41 7.85 11.08 4.05
N ASP A 42 6.75 10.88 3.28
CA ASP A 42 5.93 9.67 3.38
C ASP A 42 6.76 8.42 3.04
N LEU A 43 7.62 8.50 2.01
CA LEU A 43 8.48 7.38 1.60
C LEU A 43 9.54 7.07 2.65
N ASP A 44 10.10 8.10 3.29
CA ASP A 44 11.04 7.94 4.40
C ASP A 44 10.37 7.29 5.61
N GLU A 45 9.12 7.66 5.94
CA GLU A 45 8.33 7.03 7.01
C GLU A 45 8.01 5.56 6.69
N ILE A 46 7.59 5.26 5.47
CA ILE A 46 7.32 3.89 5.01
C ILE A 46 8.56 3.01 5.14
N ALA A 47 9.72 3.52 4.73
CA ALA A 47 10.96 2.75 4.71
C ALA A 47 11.44 2.32 6.12
N GLN A 48 10.87 2.88 7.20
CA GLN A 48 11.18 2.49 8.57
C GLN A 48 10.54 1.15 8.99
N TRP A 49 9.67 0.55 8.17
CA TRP A 49 9.01 -0.70 8.50
C TRP A 49 9.66 -1.89 7.80
N ASP A 50 9.68 -3.04 8.46
CA ASP A 50 10.12 -4.30 7.85
C ASP A 50 8.94 -5.02 7.18
N LEU A 51 7.72 -4.77 7.69
CA LEU A 51 6.46 -5.17 7.08
C LEU A 51 5.43 -4.03 7.19
N LEU A 52 4.93 -3.57 6.04
CA LEU A 52 3.78 -2.66 5.94
C LEU A 52 2.58 -3.42 5.37
N ILE A 53 1.46 -3.40 6.08
CA ILE A 53 0.17 -3.94 5.64
C ILE A 53 -0.75 -2.75 5.35
N GLY A 54 -1.29 -2.69 4.14
CA GLY A 54 -2.13 -1.60 3.66
C GLY A 54 -1.34 -0.41 3.11
N GLY A 55 -2.07 0.68 2.88
CA GLY A 55 -1.49 1.96 2.48
C GLY A 55 -1.09 2.08 1.01
N VAL A 56 -1.24 1.04 0.17
CA VAL A 56 -0.96 1.13 -1.28
C VAL A 56 -2.24 1.45 -2.05
N TRP A 57 -2.23 2.51 -2.85
CA TRP A 57 -3.35 2.83 -3.73
C TRP A 57 -2.90 3.53 -5.00
N ALA A 58 -3.50 3.17 -6.13
CA ALA A 58 -3.40 3.89 -7.39
C ALA A 58 -4.78 3.99 -8.04
N ASN A 59 -4.98 4.96 -8.93
CA ASN A 59 -6.03 4.85 -9.94
C ASN A 59 -5.54 3.85 -11.01
N TRP A 60 -5.90 2.58 -10.86
CA TRP A 60 -5.43 1.50 -11.73
C TRP A 60 -5.86 1.64 -13.20
N GLY A 61 -6.88 2.46 -13.49
CA GLY A 61 -7.28 2.79 -14.86
C GLY A 61 -6.47 3.93 -15.51
N ASP A 62 -5.60 4.59 -14.74
CA ASP A 62 -4.74 5.67 -15.20
C ASP A 62 -3.26 5.23 -15.19
N ALA A 63 -2.66 5.16 -16.37
CA ALA A 63 -1.29 4.69 -16.54
C ALA A 63 -0.27 5.57 -15.80
N GLU A 64 -0.52 6.89 -15.70
CA GLU A 64 0.36 7.81 -14.99
C GLU A 64 0.30 7.59 -13.48
N SER A 65 -0.91 7.40 -12.93
CA SER A 65 -1.12 7.03 -11.53
C SER A 65 -0.38 5.75 -11.17
N VAL A 66 -0.52 4.71 -11.99
CA VAL A 66 0.18 3.42 -11.80
C VAL A 66 1.69 3.58 -11.88
N ARG A 67 2.20 4.33 -12.87
CA ARG A 67 3.63 4.60 -13.02
C ARG A 67 4.21 5.27 -11.76
N ARG A 68 3.54 6.30 -11.22
CA ARG A 68 4.01 7.01 -10.02
C ARG A 68 4.05 6.14 -8.78
N VAL A 69 3.05 5.29 -8.58
CA VAL A 69 3.06 4.33 -7.46
C VAL A 69 4.22 3.34 -7.58
N ARG A 70 4.51 2.86 -8.80
CA ARG A 70 5.69 2.00 -9.03
C ARG A 70 7.01 2.72 -8.74
N GLU A 71 7.13 3.98 -9.13
CA GLU A 71 8.31 4.80 -8.81
C GLU A 71 8.47 5.01 -7.30
N ASN A 72 7.37 5.29 -6.60
CA ASN A 72 7.38 5.44 -5.15
C ASN A 72 7.72 4.12 -4.44
N LEU A 73 7.19 2.99 -4.92
CA LEU A 73 7.55 1.65 -4.46
C LEU A 73 9.05 1.37 -4.63
N GLN A 74 9.62 1.71 -5.79
CA GLN A 74 11.05 1.58 -6.03
C GLN A 74 11.86 2.46 -5.07
N ALA A 75 11.46 3.73 -4.91
CA ALA A 75 12.13 4.67 -4.04
C ALA A 75 12.12 4.21 -2.55
N VAL A 76 11.04 3.58 -2.09
CA VAL A 76 10.98 2.95 -0.76
C VAL A 76 11.95 1.77 -0.67
N ARG A 77 12.01 0.91 -1.70
CA ARG A 77 12.93 -0.25 -1.72
C ARG A 77 14.40 0.14 -1.80
N GLU A 78 14.73 1.28 -2.41
CA GLU A 78 16.09 1.83 -2.41
C GLU A 78 16.52 2.26 -0.99
N ARG A 79 15.58 2.71 -0.16
CA ARG A 79 15.82 3.10 1.25
C ARG A 79 15.83 1.88 2.19
N ASN A 80 14.94 0.93 1.95
CA ASN A 80 14.85 -0.32 2.69
C ASN A 80 14.66 -1.51 1.73
N PRO A 81 15.75 -2.16 1.28
CA PRO A 81 15.69 -3.29 0.36
C PRO A 81 14.99 -4.53 0.92
N HIS A 82 14.73 -4.58 2.23
CA HIS A 82 14.16 -5.73 2.92
C HIS A 82 12.68 -5.56 3.27
N ILE A 83 12.09 -4.39 3.02
CA ILE A 83 10.67 -4.15 3.32
C ILE A 83 9.75 -5.10 2.55
N ILE A 84 8.77 -5.65 3.28
CA ILE A 84 7.63 -6.36 2.71
C ILE A 84 6.42 -5.42 2.74
N ILE A 85 5.80 -5.19 1.60
CA ILE A 85 4.57 -4.39 1.49
C ILE A 85 3.44 -5.30 1.04
N LEU A 86 2.39 -5.38 1.85
CA LEU A 86 1.19 -6.16 1.58
C LEU A 86 0.02 -5.21 1.33
N ASP A 87 -0.56 -5.27 0.13
CA ASP A 87 -1.77 -4.51 -0.18
C ASP A 87 -2.98 -5.08 0.60
N PHE A 88 -3.68 -4.18 1.30
CA PHE A 88 -4.86 -4.48 2.09
C PHE A 88 -6.04 -4.99 1.25
N SER A 89 -6.09 -4.69 -0.05
CA SER A 89 -7.16 -5.20 -0.93
C SER A 89 -7.32 -6.73 -0.81
N SER A 90 -6.23 -7.44 -0.50
CA SER A 90 -6.19 -8.89 -0.26
C SER A 90 -6.97 -9.36 0.97
N SER A 91 -7.29 -8.46 1.90
CA SER A 91 -8.01 -8.72 3.15
C SER A 91 -9.32 -7.93 3.29
N ALA A 92 -9.73 -7.19 2.25
CA ALA A 92 -10.93 -6.37 2.25
C ALA A 92 -12.11 -7.15 1.64
N PRO A 93 -13.08 -7.64 2.44
CA PRO A 93 -14.23 -8.38 1.91
C PRO A 93 -15.30 -7.45 1.32
N TYR A 94 -14.91 -6.40 0.61
CA TYR A 94 -15.81 -5.43 -0.01
C TYR A 94 -15.29 -4.90 -1.35
N ALA A 95 -16.22 -4.48 -2.21
CA ALA A 95 -15.96 -3.96 -3.55
C ALA A 95 -16.73 -2.66 -3.81
N ASP A 96 -16.23 -1.82 -4.72
CA ASP A 96 -16.99 -0.68 -5.24
C ASP A 96 -18.17 -1.21 -6.08
N PRO A 97 -19.43 -0.83 -5.79
CA PRO A 97 -20.59 -1.27 -6.58
C PRO A 97 -20.55 -0.84 -8.06
N LYS A 98 -19.65 0.08 -8.44
CA LYS A 98 -19.43 0.55 -9.81
C LYS A 98 -18.32 -0.21 -10.55
N ASP A 99 -17.60 -1.11 -9.88
CA ASP A 99 -16.55 -1.90 -10.53
C ASP A 99 -17.18 -2.90 -11.52
N ALA A 100 -17.05 -2.60 -12.81
CA ALA A 100 -17.62 -3.41 -13.89
C ALA A 100 -16.96 -4.80 -14.02
N SER A 101 -15.79 -5.01 -13.42
CA SER A 101 -15.13 -6.32 -13.39
C SER A 101 -15.68 -7.26 -12.32
N PHE A 102 -16.44 -6.74 -11.36
CA PHE A 102 -16.96 -7.52 -10.24
C PHE A 102 -18.13 -8.43 -10.68
N PRO A 103 -18.19 -9.70 -10.24
CA PRO A 103 -19.30 -10.60 -10.58
C PRO A 103 -20.67 -10.04 -10.15
N ALA A 104 -21.62 -9.97 -11.08
CA ALA A 104 -22.94 -9.35 -10.83
C ALA A 104 -23.71 -9.95 -9.64
N THR A 105 -23.55 -11.25 -9.39
CA THR A 105 -24.17 -11.99 -8.27
C THR A 105 -23.27 -12.10 -7.04
N GLY A 106 -22.09 -11.50 -7.06
CA GLY A 106 -21.04 -11.70 -6.06
C GLY A 106 -21.27 -10.99 -4.73
N TRP A 107 -22.39 -10.29 -4.55
CA TRP A 107 -22.67 -9.49 -3.36
C TRP A 107 -23.14 -10.36 -2.18
N LEU A 108 -22.71 -9.99 -0.97
CA LEU A 108 -23.30 -10.53 0.25
C LEU A 108 -24.62 -9.81 0.54
N LEU A 109 -25.69 -10.59 0.68
CA LEU A 109 -27.05 -10.07 0.85
C LEU A 109 -27.58 -10.31 2.26
N GLN A 110 -28.39 -9.38 2.73
CA GLN A 110 -29.24 -9.54 3.91
C GLN A 110 -30.43 -10.45 3.59
N PRO A 111 -31.19 -10.93 4.61
CA PRO A 111 -32.39 -11.74 4.38
C PRO A 111 -33.46 -11.09 3.50
N ASP A 112 -33.50 -9.75 3.45
CA ASP A 112 -34.42 -8.98 2.61
C ASP A 112 -33.93 -8.79 1.16
N GLY A 113 -32.77 -9.36 0.82
CA GLY A 113 -32.13 -9.26 -0.49
C GLY A 113 -31.34 -7.98 -0.74
N SER A 114 -31.30 -7.05 0.23
CA SER A 114 -30.44 -5.86 0.15
C SER A 114 -28.96 -6.21 0.34
N ARG A 115 -28.07 -5.39 -0.21
CA ARG A 115 -26.61 -5.56 -0.04
C ARG A 115 -26.18 -5.04 1.32
N ILE A 116 -25.13 -5.64 1.88
CA ILE A 116 -24.52 -5.17 3.13
C ILE A 116 -23.43 -4.14 2.80
N GLU A 117 -23.48 -2.98 3.44
CA GLU A 117 -22.46 -1.95 3.31
C GLU A 117 -21.13 -2.39 3.97
N GLY A 118 -20.00 -2.06 3.32
CA GLY A 118 -18.66 -2.35 3.80
C GLY A 118 -17.97 -1.09 4.35
N TRP A 119 -16.80 -0.76 3.80
CA TRP A 119 -16.18 0.56 3.98
C TRP A 119 -16.99 1.63 3.23
N PRO A 120 -16.98 2.92 3.63
CA PRO A 120 -17.71 3.98 2.92
C PRO A 120 -17.55 3.92 1.40
N GLY A 121 -18.68 3.80 0.70
CA GLY A 121 -18.74 3.69 -0.76
C GLY A 121 -18.53 2.28 -1.33
N THR A 122 -18.45 1.25 -0.49
CA THR A 122 -18.25 -0.15 -0.90
C THR A 122 -19.29 -1.07 -0.28
N GLN A 123 -19.48 -2.26 -0.86
CA GLN A 123 -20.42 -3.26 -0.39
C GLN A 123 -19.74 -4.61 -0.19
N MET A 124 -20.21 -5.36 0.80
CA MET A 124 -19.64 -6.65 1.18
C MET A 124 -19.79 -7.68 0.06
N ILE A 125 -18.75 -8.48 -0.16
CA ILE A 125 -18.71 -9.51 -1.20
C ILE A 125 -18.96 -10.90 -0.59
N ASN A 126 -19.55 -11.79 -1.38
CA ASN A 126 -19.87 -13.15 -0.99
C ASN A 126 -18.70 -14.10 -1.28
N LEU A 127 -17.86 -14.30 -0.26
CA LEU A 127 -16.69 -15.18 -0.32
C LEU A 127 -17.03 -16.68 -0.45
N THR A 128 -18.31 -17.09 -0.41
CA THR A 128 -18.69 -18.47 -0.70
C THR A 128 -18.80 -18.75 -2.21
N GLN A 129 -18.73 -17.73 -3.06
CA GLN A 129 -18.75 -17.87 -4.51
C GLN A 129 -17.33 -17.95 -5.08
N PRO A 130 -16.96 -19.04 -5.80
CA PRO A 130 -15.62 -19.17 -6.37
C PRO A 130 -15.21 -18.00 -7.27
N ALA A 131 -16.12 -17.49 -8.10
CA ALA A 131 -15.85 -16.35 -8.98
C ALA A 131 -15.47 -15.06 -8.23
N VAL A 132 -15.99 -14.87 -7.00
CA VAL A 132 -15.63 -13.72 -6.14
C VAL A 132 -14.24 -13.91 -5.56
N ILE A 133 -13.89 -15.13 -5.16
CA ILE A 133 -12.54 -15.47 -4.69
C ILE A 133 -11.51 -15.28 -5.80
N ASP A 134 -11.80 -15.77 -7.01
CA ASP A 134 -10.90 -15.62 -8.16
C ASP A 134 -10.71 -14.15 -8.54
N TRP A 135 -11.78 -13.36 -8.51
CA TRP A 135 -11.71 -11.91 -8.72
C TRP A 135 -10.85 -11.21 -7.66
N LEU A 136 -11.04 -11.55 -6.37
CA LEU A 136 -10.26 -10.96 -5.28
C LEU A 136 -8.77 -11.33 -5.41
N ALA A 137 -8.47 -12.60 -5.71
CA ALA A 137 -7.11 -13.07 -5.92
C ALA A 137 -6.45 -12.39 -7.13
N ALA A 138 -7.18 -12.19 -8.24
CA ALA A 138 -6.66 -11.50 -9.42
C ALA A 138 -6.27 -10.05 -9.10
N ARG A 139 -7.05 -9.34 -8.27
CA ARG A 139 -6.71 -7.99 -7.80
C ARG A 139 -5.44 -7.99 -6.94
N SER A 140 -5.30 -8.96 -6.04
CA SER A 140 -4.09 -9.11 -5.22
C SER A 140 -2.86 -9.49 -6.05
N VAL A 141 -3.01 -10.20 -7.17
CA VAL A 141 -1.88 -10.56 -8.04
C VAL A 141 -1.21 -9.32 -8.62
N ALA A 142 -1.97 -8.31 -9.04
CA ALA A 142 -1.41 -7.05 -9.53
C ALA A 142 -0.53 -6.38 -8.45
N SER A 143 -0.97 -6.43 -7.19
CA SER A 143 -0.24 -5.85 -6.06
C SER A 143 0.97 -6.68 -5.58
N VAL A 144 1.08 -7.96 -5.96
CA VAL A 144 2.13 -8.89 -5.47
C VAL A 144 3.15 -9.30 -6.54
N ARG A 145 2.74 -9.45 -7.80
CA ARG A 145 3.57 -10.04 -8.87
C ARG A 145 4.23 -9.04 -9.81
N GLU A 146 3.84 -7.76 -9.78
CA GLU A 146 4.65 -6.70 -10.39
C GLU A 146 5.84 -6.38 -9.49
N ARG A 147 6.78 -7.33 -9.43
CA ARG A 147 8.12 -7.19 -8.83
C ARG A 147 9.10 -6.64 -9.84
#